data_AF-A0A1M6S366-F1
#
_entry.id   AF-A0A1M6S366-F1
#
_cell.length_a   1.000
_cell.length_b   1.000
_cell.length_c   1.000
_cell.angle_alpha   90.00
_cell.angle_beta   90.00
_cell.angle_gamma   90.00
#
_symmetry.space_group_name_H-M   'P 1'
#
loop_
_entity.id
_entity.type
_entity.pdbx_description
1 polymer ?
#
loop_
_entity_poly.entity_id
_entity_poly.type
_entity_poly.pdbx_seq_one_letter_code
_entity_poly.pdbx_strand_id
1 'polypeptide(L)'
;MNLPKAFEEKMQSLLKGEYDQYINCYEEKRWYGLRVNTKKISVERFLEIAPWPLEPIPWIDNGFYYDGDTVQPAKHPYYFAGLYYLQEPSAMTPASRLPVEPGDKVLDVCAAPGGKATELGARLRGEGVLVANDISSSRAKGLLKNMELFGINNMLVLSEEPGKLMEYFPEYFDKILIDAPCSGEGMFRKDRKMVKAWEEHGPEFFSKIQRGIILQAAAMLKPGGMMLYSTCTFDPTENEQTIEYLLQQHPEFHICQLEGYEGFAQGMPEVTESGEETLKNTVRIWPHRMKGEGHFLALLRKGEEEAREIRSVKTGSVKVAEELTQFFRAVSWEMDWNRLDIHGERVYYMPEELPEMKGIRFLRTGLLLGELKKKRFEPSQAFAMCLKKDEYMYTISLPLEDDRVIKYLKGETIDVDDLTGPKEKGWYLICVDDFPLGWGKLNGGSVKNKYLPGWRWQS
;
A
#
# COMPACT_ATOMS: atom_id res chain seq x y z
N MET A 1 19.06 16.35 -20.70
CA MET A 1 18.98 16.67 -19.24
C MET A 1 20.42 16.84 -18.69
N ASN A 2 20.68 17.62 -17.62
CA ASN A 2 22.02 17.68 -16.99
C ASN A 2 22.07 16.71 -15.81
N LEU A 3 22.68 15.54 -15.98
CA LEU A 3 22.94 14.58 -14.91
C LEU A 3 24.28 14.90 -14.23
N PRO A 4 24.48 14.50 -12.96
CA PRO A 4 25.77 14.66 -12.29
C PRO A 4 26.85 13.83 -12.99
N LYS A 5 28.01 14.43 -13.27
CA LYS A 5 29.11 13.76 -13.98
C LYS A 5 29.56 12.46 -13.30
N ALA A 6 29.62 12.46 -11.96
CA ALA A 6 29.99 11.29 -11.18
C ALA A 6 28.96 10.14 -11.34
N PHE A 7 27.67 10.48 -11.49
CA PHE A 7 26.63 9.50 -11.78
C PHE A 7 26.78 8.93 -13.19
N GLU A 8 27.02 9.78 -14.20
CA GLU A 8 27.26 9.34 -15.58
C GLU A 8 28.46 8.39 -15.69
N GLU A 9 29.59 8.75 -15.08
CA GLU A 9 30.80 7.91 -15.05
C GLU A 9 30.52 6.54 -14.38
N LYS A 10 29.75 6.53 -13.28
CA LYS A 10 29.35 5.31 -12.59
C LYS A 10 28.45 4.42 -13.47
N MET A 11 27.44 5.01 -14.08
CA MET A 11 26.50 4.31 -14.96
C MET A 11 27.17 3.80 -16.23
N GLN A 12 28.12 4.54 -16.79
CA GLN A 12 28.91 4.11 -17.94
C GLN A 12 29.78 2.88 -17.59
N SER A 13 30.39 2.88 -16.40
CA SER A 13 31.14 1.71 -15.90
C SER A 13 30.24 0.49 -15.67
N LEU A 14 29.05 0.72 -15.10
CA LEU A 14 28.10 -0.34 -14.75
C LEU A 14 27.45 -0.98 -15.99
N LEU A 15 26.97 -0.15 -16.92
CA LEU A 15 26.21 -0.60 -18.10
C LEU A 15 27.09 -0.89 -19.31
N LYS A 16 28.33 -0.40 -19.33
CA LYS A 16 29.31 -0.63 -20.41
C LYS A 16 28.68 -0.36 -21.78
N GLY A 17 28.55 -1.38 -22.64
CA GLY A 17 27.99 -1.25 -23.99
C GLY A 17 26.51 -0.86 -24.05
N GLU A 18 25.77 -0.94 -22.94
CA GLU A 18 24.36 -0.53 -22.88
C GLU A 18 24.15 0.91 -22.41
N TYR A 19 25.23 1.62 -22.03
CA TYR A 19 25.11 2.97 -21.49
C TYR A 19 24.44 3.93 -22.47
N ASP A 20 24.72 3.83 -23.76
CA ASP A 20 24.12 4.71 -24.77
C ASP A 20 22.60 4.51 -24.90
N GLN A 21 22.12 3.27 -24.74
CA GLN A 21 20.68 2.99 -24.74
C GLN A 21 20.03 3.54 -23.45
N TYR A 22 20.71 3.37 -22.32
CA TYR A 22 20.27 3.92 -21.04
C TYR A 22 20.15 5.44 -21.07
N ILE A 23 21.16 6.17 -21.54
CA ILE A 23 21.12 7.63 -21.52
C ILE A 23 20.04 8.17 -22.47
N ASN A 24 19.80 7.51 -23.61
CA ASN A 24 18.76 7.89 -24.56
C ASN A 24 17.35 7.78 -23.97
N CYS A 25 17.11 6.90 -22.97
CA CYS A 25 15.80 6.78 -22.35
C CYS A 25 15.35 8.05 -21.60
N TYR A 26 16.28 8.96 -21.23
CA TYR A 26 15.94 10.23 -20.59
C TYR A 26 15.21 11.21 -21.51
N GLU A 27 15.31 11.03 -22.83
CA GLU A 27 14.60 11.84 -23.83
C GLU A 27 13.24 11.21 -24.23
N GLU A 28 12.96 9.99 -23.76
CA GLU A 28 11.68 9.32 -23.99
C GLU A 28 10.57 9.82 -23.07
N LYS A 29 9.32 9.64 -23.50
CA LYS A 29 8.15 9.94 -22.67
C LYS A 29 8.11 9.08 -21.41
N ARG A 30 7.62 9.68 -20.33
CA ARG A 30 7.35 9.01 -19.06
C ARG A 30 6.20 8.02 -19.20
N TRP A 31 6.31 6.89 -18.51
CA TRP A 31 5.22 5.93 -18.35
C TRP A 31 4.39 6.23 -17.09
N TYR A 32 3.07 6.14 -17.25
CA TYR A 32 2.09 6.31 -16.20
C TYR A 32 1.35 4.99 -16.00
N GLY A 33 1.16 4.60 -14.74
CA GLY A 33 0.54 3.34 -14.38
C GLY A 33 -0.54 3.51 -13.31
N LEU A 34 -1.52 2.63 -13.37
CA LEU A 34 -2.49 2.41 -12.30
C LEU A 34 -2.56 0.92 -11.99
N ARG A 35 -2.93 0.59 -10.75
CA ARG A 35 -3.11 -0.77 -10.27
C ARG A 35 -4.52 -0.94 -9.74
N VAL A 36 -5.25 -1.92 -10.26
CA VAL A 36 -6.63 -2.22 -9.88
C VAL A 36 -6.69 -2.78 -8.46
N ASN A 37 -7.63 -2.28 -7.66
CA ASN A 37 -7.90 -2.79 -6.32
C ASN A 37 -8.74 -4.06 -6.38
N THR A 38 -8.06 -5.21 -6.43
CA THR A 38 -8.67 -6.54 -6.52
C THR A 38 -9.48 -6.94 -5.27
N LYS A 39 -9.40 -6.17 -4.18
CA LYS A 39 -10.30 -6.33 -3.02
C LYS A 39 -11.71 -5.83 -3.31
N LYS A 40 -11.86 -4.82 -4.18
CA LYS A 40 -13.14 -4.17 -4.49
C LYS A 40 -13.75 -4.62 -5.82
N ILE A 41 -12.92 -4.89 -6.82
CA ILE A 41 -13.37 -5.18 -8.19
C ILE A 41 -12.37 -6.12 -8.86
N SER A 42 -12.84 -7.07 -9.66
CA SER A 42 -11.94 -7.90 -10.47
C SER A 42 -11.32 -7.06 -11.61
N VAL A 43 -10.20 -7.53 -12.15
CA VAL A 43 -9.53 -6.86 -13.27
C VAL A 43 -10.44 -6.81 -14.50
N GLU A 44 -11.10 -7.92 -14.80
CA GLU A 44 -12.02 -8.06 -15.94
C GLU A 44 -13.16 -7.05 -15.82
N ARG A 45 -13.80 -7.00 -14.64
CA ARG A 45 -14.90 -6.08 -14.40
C ARG A 45 -14.45 -4.62 -14.43
N PHE A 46 -13.24 -4.30 -13.97
CA PHE A 46 -12.71 -2.95 -14.08
C PHE A 46 -12.47 -2.53 -15.53
N LEU A 47 -11.95 -3.43 -16.37
CA LEU A 47 -11.72 -3.15 -17.79
C LEU A 47 -13.02 -2.89 -18.58
N GLU A 48 -14.13 -3.54 -18.20
CA GLU A 48 -15.45 -3.29 -18.79
C GLU A 48 -15.98 -1.88 -18.54
N ILE A 49 -15.65 -1.31 -17.37
CA ILE A 49 -16.11 0.02 -16.95
C ILE A 49 -15.00 1.07 -17.01
N ALA A 50 -13.85 0.73 -17.61
CA ALA A 50 -12.68 1.60 -17.59
C ALA A 50 -13.03 2.93 -18.28
N PRO A 51 -12.87 4.08 -17.60
CA PRO A 51 -13.26 5.39 -18.12
C PRO A 51 -12.36 5.89 -19.26
N TRP A 52 -11.24 5.21 -19.53
CA TRP A 52 -10.28 5.53 -20.58
C TRP A 52 -9.55 4.25 -21.05
N PRO A 53 -8.91 4.27 -22.23
CA PRO A 53 -8.10 3.14 -22.69
C PRO A 53 -6.98 2.78 -21.70
N LEU A 54 -6.78 1.48 -21.51
CA LEU A 54 -5.77 0.90 -20.64
C LEU A 54 -4.99 -0.17 -21.41
N GLU A 55 -3.66 -0.13 -21.31
CA GLU A 55 -2.77 -1.16 -21.85
C GLU A 55 -2.23 -1.98 -20.67
N PRO A 56 -2.27 -3.33 -20.70
CA PRO A 56 -1.78 -4.15 -19.59
C PRO A 56 -0.27 -3.95 -19.38
N ILE A 57 0.16 -3.93 -18.12
CA ILE A 57 1.58 -4.03 -17.76
C ILE A 57 1.94 -5.52 -17.78
N PRO A 58 2.82 -5.99 -18.69
CA PRO A 58 2.97 -7.43 -18.97
C PRO A 58 3.38 -8.31 -17.78
N TRP A 59 4.00 -7.73 -16.74
CA TRP A 59 4.50 -8.44 -15.57
C TRP A 59 3.70 -8.17 -14.29
N ILE A 60 2.58 -7.45 -14.38
CA ILE A 60 1.72 -7.11 -13.23
C ILE A 60 0.26 -7.43 -13.57
N ASP A 61 -0.28 -8.49 -12.98
CA ASP A 61 -1.62 -9.03 -13.31
C ASP A 61 -2.77 -8.02 -13.19
N ASN A 62 -2.67 -7.09 -12.25
CA ASN A 62 -3.66 -6.03 -12.00
C ASN A 62 -3.15 -4.62 -12.37
N GLY A 63 -2.08 -4.51 -13.15
CA GLY A 63 -1.42 -3.26 -13.52
C GLY A 63 -1.69 -2.84 -14.95
N PHE A 64 -1.93 -1.55 -15.17
CA PHE A 64 -2.23 -0.99 -16.48
C PHE A 64 -1.54 0.36 -16.72
N TYR A 65 -1.06 0.57 -17.93
CA TYR A 65 -0.67 1.88 -18.43
C TYR A 65 -1.89 2.71 -18.81
N TYR A 66 -1.78 4.02 -18.65
CA TYR A 66 -2.73 5.02 -19.16
C TYR A 66 -1.98 6.21 -19.75
N ASP A 67 -2.65 7.00 -20.60
CA ASP A 67 -2.07 8.22 -21.16
C ASP A 67 -2.13 9.37 -20.16
N GLY A 68 -1.01 9.63 -19.47
CA GLY A 68 -0.91 10.72 -18.50
C GLY A 68 -0.89 12.13 -19.09
N ASP A 69 -0.77 12.28 -20.42
CA ASP A 69 -0.83 13.59 -21.09
C ASP A 69 -2.30 14.03 -21.28
N THR A 70 -3.23 13.08 -21.41
CA THR A 70 -4.66 13.36 -21.72
C THR A 70 -5.61 12.95 -20.60
N VAL A 71 -5.21 12.05 -19.70
CA VAL A 71 -6.06 11.49 -18.65
C VAL A 71 -5.60 11.94 -17.27
N GLN A 72 -6.54 12.30 -16.39
CA GLN A 72 -6.29 12.61 -14.98
C GLN A 72 -7.03 11.64 -14.04
N PRO A 73 -6.53 10.40 -13.84
CA PRO A 73 -7.24 9.40 -13.05
C PRO A 73 -7.54 9.80 -11.60
N ALA A 74 -6.73 10.69 -11.02
CA ALA A 74 -6.95 11.21 -9.67
C ALA A 74 -8.17 12.14 -9.56
N LYS A 75 -8.66 12.68 -10.69
CA LYS A 75 -9.87 13.50 -10.81
C LYS A 75 -11.00 12.68 -11.45
N HIS A 76 -11.28 11.50 -10.91
CA HIS A 76 -12.37 10.64 -11.36
C HIS A 76 -13.08 9.99 -10.15
N PRO A 77 -14.42 9.87 -10.13
CA PRO A 77 -15.15 9.27 -9.00
C PRO A 77 -14.64 7.89 -8.57
N TYR A 78 -14.23 7.04 -9.51
CA TYR A 78 -13.65 5.72 -9.18
C TYR A 78 -12.35 5.77 -8.37
N TYR A 79 -11.58 6.85 -8.45
CA TYR A 79 -10.44 7.07 -7.56
C TYR A 79 -10.91 7.26 -6.12
N PHE A 80 -11.99 8.02 -5.91
CA PHE A 80 -12.59 8.25 -4.58
C PHE A 80 -13.36 7.02 -4.06
N ALA A 81 -13.78 6.11 -4.93
CA ALA A 81 -14.28 4.79 -4.56
C ALA A 81 -13.16 3.79 -4.22
N GLY A 82 -11.90 4.16 -4.46
CA GLY A 82 -10.73 3.33 -4.18
C GLY A 82 -10.56 2.15 -5.14
N LEU A 83 -11.02 2.25 -6.39
CA LEU A 83 -10.98 1.14 -7.36
C LEU A 83 -9.59 0.89 -7.95
N TYR A 84 -8.69 1.87 -7.85
CA TYR A 84 -7.30 1.74 -8.31
C TYR A 84 -6.36 2.65 -7.53
N TYR A 85 -5.08 2.31 -7.55
CA TYR A 85 -3.98 3.13 -7.04
C TYR A 85 -3.15 3.65 -8.22
N LEU A 86 -2.71 4.91 -8.18
CA LEU A 86 -1.80 5.44 -9.19
C LEU A 86 -0.36 5.14 -8.80
N GLN A 87 0.27 4.23 -9.52
CA GLN A 87 1.60 3.73 -9.21
C GLN A 87 2.45 3.67 -10.46
N GLU A 88 3.72 4.00 -10.32
CA GLU A 88 4.67 3.81 -11.40
C GLU A 88 4.82 2.30 -11.71
N PRO A 89 4.83 1.88 -13.00
CA PRO A 89 4.87 0.48 -13.40
C PRO A 89 5.94 -0.38 -12.72
N SER A 90 7.21 0.05 -12.71
CA SER A 90 8.28 -0.72 -12.06
C SER A 90 8.09 -0.83 -10.55
N ALA A 91 7.55 0.21 -9.91
CA ALA A 91 7.24 0.26 -8.48
C ALA A 91 6.09 -0.65 -8.04
N MET A 92 5.28 -1.19 -8.96
CA MET A 92 4.27 -2.22 -8.66
C MET A 92 4.90 -3.58 -8.35
N THR A 93 6.07 -3.85 -8.93
CA THR A 93 6.72 -5.17 -8.92
C THR A 93 7.03 -5.70 -7.51
N PRO A 94 7.57 -4.91 -6.56
CA PRO A 94 7.95 -5.44 -5.24
C PRO A 94 6.80 -6.10 -4.48
N ALA A 95 5.64 -5.44 -4.38
CA ALA A 95 4.48 -6.01 -3.71
C ALA A 95 3.84 -7.14 -4.53
N SER A 96 3.95 -7.11 -5.87
CA SER A 96 3.45 -8.17 -6.74
C SER A 96 4.23 -9.48 -6.58
N ARG A 97 5.53 -9.38 -6.26
CA ARG A 97 6.47 -10.50 -6.19
C ARG A 97 6.68 -11.07 -4.79
N LEU A 98 6.18 -10.42 -3.74
CA LEU A 98 6.09 -11.01 -2.41
C LEU A 98 4.84 -11.91 -2.36
N PRO A 99 4.98 -13.24 -2.16
CA PRO A 99 3.83 -14.15 -2.16
C PRO A 99 3.03 -14.03 -0.86
N VAL A 100 2.18 -13.01 -0.76
CA VAL A 100 1.27 -12.80 0.36
C VAL A 100 0.01 -13.63 0.19
N GLU A 101 -0.36 -14.37 1.23
CA GLU A 101 -1.56 -15.20 1.29
C GLU A 101 -2.53 -14.70 2.37
N PRO A 102 -3.86 -14.91 2.23
CA PRO A 102 -4.81 -14.66 3.30
C PRO A 102 -4.39 -15.36 4.60
N GLY A 103 -4.40 -14.62 5.72
CA GLY A 103 -3.95 -15.12 7.02
C GLY A 103 -2.51 -14.75 7.39
N ASP A 104 -1.66 -14.37 6.41
CA ASP A 104 -0.29 -13.94 6.69
C ASP A 104 -0.23 -12.72 7.63
N LYS A 105 0.79 -12.69 8.47
CA LYS A 105 1.24 -11.50 9.20
C LYS A 105 2.28 -10.79 8.35
N VAL A 106 1.93 -9.64 7.77
CA VAL A 106 2.75 -8.92 6.79
C VAL A 106 3.23 -7.58 7.35
N LEU A 107 4.51 -7.25 7.16
CA LEU A 107 5.07 -5.93 7.46
C LEU A 107 5.49 -5.21 6.17
N ASP A 108 5.05 -3.97 5.98
CA ASP A 108 5.67 -3.00 5.07
C ASP A 108 6.44 -1.98 5.93
N VAL A 109 7.77 -2.05 5.88
CA VAL A 109 8.66 -1.33 6.83
C VAL A 109 8.71 0.18 6.55
N CYS A 110 8.58 0.57 5.28
CA CYS A 110 8.73 1.92 4.76
C CYS A 110 7.55 2.23 3.82
N ALA A 111 6.36 2.17 4.39
CA ALA A 111 5.13 2.00 3.64
C ALA A 111 4.60 3.25 2.95
N ALA A 112 4.93 4.46 3.42
CA ALA A 112 4.32 5.66 2.85
C ALA A 112 4.87 5.98 1.45
N PRO A 113 4.02 6.40 0.49
CA PRO A 113 2.62 6.83 0.67
C PRO A 113 1.55 5.72 0.60
N GLY A 114 1.93 4.44 0.48
CA GLY A 114 1.00 3.30 0.57
C GLY A 114 0.77 2.53 -0.72
N GLY A 115 1.53 2.80 -1.79
CA GLY A 115 1.39 2.07 -3.05
C GLY A 115 1.61 0.57 -2.86
N LYS A 116 2.69 0.17 -2.18
CA LYS A 116 2.99 -1.24 -1.92
C LYS A 116 2.10 -1.83 -0.82
N ALA A 117 1.96 -1.14 0.32
CA ALA A 117 1.03 -1.52 1.39
C ALA A 117 -0.40 -1.82 0.93
N THR A 118 -0.96 -1.03 0.01
CA THR A 118 -2.33 -1.28 -0.51
C THR A 118 -2.45 -2.57 -1.32
N GLU A 119 -1.39 -3.01 -2.00
CA GLU A 119 -1.39 -4.30 -2.71
C GLU A 119 -1.30 -5.45 -1.72
N LEU A 120 -0.37 -5.35 -0.77
CA LEU A 120 -0.21 -6.35 0.29
C LEU A 120 -1.53 -6.54 1.05
N GLY A 121 -2.19 -5.43 1.42
CA GLY A 121 -3.49 -5.46 2.11
C GLY A 121 -4.63 -6.03 1.25
N ALA A 122 -4.63 -5.77 -0.05
CA ALA A 122 -5.61 -6.36 -0.96
C ALA A 122 -5.43 -7.89 -1.07
N ARG A 123 -4.18 -8.37 -1.14
CA ARG A 123 -3.84 -9.81 -1.21
C ARG A 123 -4.22 -10.59 0.06
N LEU A 124 -4.15 -9.95 1.23
CA LEU A 124 -4.62 -10.54 2.49
C LEU A 124 -6.12 -10.82 2.53
N ARG A 125 -6.92 -10.20 1.65
CA ARG A 125 -8.39 -10.36 1.56
C ARG A 125 -9.15 -10.12 2.87
N GLY A 126 -8.54 -9.42 3.83
CA GLY A 126 -9.13 -9.13 5.14
C GLY A 126 -8.80 -10.17 6.23
N GLU A 127 -8.00 -11.18 5.91
CA GLU A 127 -7.50 -12.21 6.84
C GLU A 127 -6.04 -11.93 7.21
N GLY A 128 -5.62 -12.32 8.41
CA GLY A 128 -4.27 -11.98 8.92
C GLY A 128 -4.15 -10.50 9.29
N VAL A 129 -2.94 -9.93 9.21
CA VAL A 129 -2.71 -8.52 9.54
C VAL A 129 -1.63 -7.89 8.66
N LEU A 130 -1.90 -6.67 8.18
CA LEU A 130 -0.91 -5.80 7.56
C LEU A 130 -0.44 -4.75 8.57
N VAL A 131 0.85 -4.78 8.91
CA VAL A 131 1.50 -3.70 9.65
C VAL A 131 2.21 -2.81 8.63
N ALA A 132 1.80 -1.55 8.52
CA ALA A 132 2.38 -0.58 7.61
C ALA A 132 3.05 0.54 8.43
N ASN A 133 4.38 0.59 8.40
CA ASN A 133 5.15 1.55 9.17
C ASN A 133 5.77 2.61 8.25
N ASP A 134 5.78 3.86 8.71
CA ASP A 134 6.62 4.90 8.11
C ASP A 134 7.19 5.81 9.18
N ILE A 135 8.52 5.93 9.25
CA ILE A 135 9.20 6.79 10.24
C ILE A 135 8.72 8.25 10.16
N SER A 136 8.28 8.71 8.99
CA SER A 136 7.77 10.06 8.81
C SER A 136 6.29 10.15 9.14
N SER A 137 5.98 10.71 10.32
CA SER A 137 4.60 10.91 10.76
C SER A 137 3.73 11.74 9.80
N SER A 138 4.33 12.65 9.02
CA SER A 138 3.61 13.43 8.01
C SER A 138 3.24 12.58 6.80
N ARG A 139 4.15 11.72 6.32
CA ARG A 139 3.87 10.79 5.21
C ARG A 139 2.92 9.67 5.63
N ALA A 140 3.04 9.19 6.87
CA ALA A 140 2.18 8.16 7.44
C ALA A 140 0.68 8.57 7.45
N LYS A 141 0.35 9.87 7.46
CA LYS A 141 -1.03 10.35 7.28
C LYS A 141 -1.56 10.08 5.87
N GLY A 142 -0.71 10.24 4.85
CA GLY A 142 -1.05 9.91 3.46
C GLY A 142 -1.24 8.41 3.27
N LEU A 143 -0.35 7.61 3.88
CA LEU A 143 -0.48 6.16 3.97
C LEU A 143 -1.82 5.75 4.57
N LEU A 144 -2.17 6.27 5.74
CA LEU A 144 -3.45 5.96 6.41
C LEU A 144 -4.65 6.28 5.50
N LYS A 145 -4.66 7.46 4.87
CA LYS A 145 -5.71 7.83 3.91
C LYS A 145 -5.84 6.80 2.79
N ASN A 146 -4.72 6.40 2.19
CA ASN A 146 -4.73 5.47 1.07
C ASN A 146 -5.19 4.07 1.48
N MET A 147 -4.80 3.59 2.66
CA MET A 147 -5.26 2.30 3.18
C MET A 147 -6.76 2.32 3.52
N GLU A 148 -7.25 3.39 4.15
CA GLU A 148 -8.68 3.58 4.41
C GLU A 148 -9.47 3.67 3.08
N LEU A 149 -8.97 4.41 2.09
CA LEU A 149 -9.59 4.55 0.76
C LEU A 149 -9.67 3.21 0.02
N PHE A 150 -8.60 2.40 0.09
CA PHE A 150 -8.56 1.06 -0.50
C PHE A 150 -9.45 0.04 0.22
N GLY A 151 -10.00 0.40 1.39
CA GLY A 151 -10.84 -0.49 2.19
C GLY A 151 -10.06 -1.58 2.92
N ILE A 152 -8.80 -1.32 3.29
CA ILE A 152 -8.00 -2.28 4.06
C ILE A 152 -8.45 -2.25 5.52
N ASN A 153 -9.06 -3.35 6.00
CA ASN A 153 -9.70 -3.43 7.31
C ASN A 153 -8.85 -4.13 8.38
N ASN A 154 -7.86 -4.94 7.99
CA ASN A 154 -7.01 -5.73 8.88
C ASN A 154 -5.60 -5.12 9.02
N MET A 155 -5.53 -3.83 9.39
CA MET A 155 -4.27 -3.06 9.37
C MET A 155 -3.85 -2.47 10.72
N LEU A 156 -2.54 -2.30 10.89
CA LEU A 156 -1.91 -1.39 11.86
C LEU A 156 -1.08 -0.35 11.10
N VAL A 157 -1.31 0.95 11.34
CA VAL A 157 -0.52 2.03 10.73
C VAL A 157 0.34 2.69 11.79
N LEU A 158 1.65 2.56 11.64
CA LEU A 158 2.65 2.96 12.62
C LEU A 158 3.49 4.14 12.13
N SER A 159 4.07 4.86 13.08
CA SER A 159 5.16 5.80 12.79
C SER A 159 6.25 5.66 13.83
N GLU A 160 7.06 4.61 13.64
CA GLU A 160 8.18 4.28 14.50
C GLU A 160 9.45 4.03 13.70
N GLU A 161 10.59 4.16 14.40
CA GLU A 161 11.87 3.70 13.88
C GLU A 161 11.86 2.17 13.80
N PRO A 162 12.34 1.55 12.69
CA PRO A 162 12.24 0.10 12.53
C PRO A 162 12.94 -0.69 13.65
N GLY A 163 14.03 -0.17 14.23
CA GLY A 163 14.69 -0.79 15.38
C GLY A 163 13.80 -0.92 16.61
N LYS A 164 12.89 0.03 16.85
CA LYS A 164 11.92 -0.05 17.94
C LYS A 164 10.85 -1.12 17.70
N LEU A 165 10.53 -1.42 16.44
CA LEU A 165 9.54 -2.45 16.09
C LEU A 165 9.98 -3.85 16.53
N MET A 166 11.30 -4.12 16.58
CA MET A 166 11.84 -5.42 17.01
C MET A 166 11.43 -5.80 18.43
N GLU A 167 11.20 -4.82 19.30
CA GLU A 167 10.76 -5.05 20.69
C GLU A 167 9.33 -5.61 20.75
N TYR A 168 8.50 -5.28 19.76
CA TYR A 168 7.07 -5.65 19.73
C TYR A 168 6.79 -6.82 18.79
N PHE A 169 7.61 -7.00 17.75
CA PHE A 169 7.38 -7.98 16.69
C PHE A 169 8.57 -8.93 16.46
N PRO A 170 9.25 -9.47 17.49
CA PRO A 170 10.32 -10.45 17.28
C PRO A 170 9.73 -11.71 16.64
N GLU A 171 10.28 -12.14 15.50
CA GLU A 171 9.84 -13.33 14.75
C GLU A 171 8.32 -13.43 14.60
N TYR A 172 7.66 -12.30 14.29
CA TYR A 172 6.20 -12.20 14.22
C TYR A 172 5.66 -12.29 12.80
N PHE A 173 6.41 -11.82 11.81
CA PHE A 173 5.90 -11.70 10.44
C PHE A 173 6.20 -12.94 9.62
N ASP A 174 5.20 -13.38 8.85
CA ASP A 174 5.36 -14.41 7.83
C ASP A 174 6.02 -13.82 6.58
N LYS A 175 5.68 -12.57 6.26
CA LYS A 175 6.20 -11.83 5.10
C LYS A 175 6.62 -10.41 5.48
N ILE A 176 7.76 -9.95 4.98
CA ILE A 176 8.21 -8.56 5.14
C ILE A 176 8.56 -7.96 3.79
N LEU A 177 8.10 -6.73 3.53
CA LEU A 177 8.52 -5.91 2.41
C LEU A 177 9.36 -4.73 2.92
N ILE A 178 10.54 -4.57 2.34
CA ILE A 178 11.44 -3.43 2.57
C ILE A 178 11.57 -2.66 1.26
N ASP A 179 10.75 -1.63 1.08
CA ASP A 179 10.99 -0.62 0.06
C ASP A 179 11.91 0.46 0.64
N ALA A 180 13.21 0.25 0.51
CA ALA A 180 14.20 0.97 1.29
C ALA A 180 14.30 2.45 0.86
N PRO A 181 14.47 3.40 1.81
CA PRO A 181 14.91 4.74 1.45
C PRO A 181 16.26 4.64 0.74
N CYS A 182 16.36 5.24 -0.45
CA CYS A 182 17.52 5.12 -1.32
C CYS A 182 17.85 6.44 -2.00
N SER A 183 18.97 6.46 -2.70
CA SER A 183 19.43 7.62 -3.47
C SER A 183 18.51 8.00 -4.65
N GLY A 184 17.58 7.11 -5.04
CA GLY A 184 16.45 7.44 -5.91
C GLY A 184 16.82 7.72 -7.37
N GLU A 185 17.90 7.12 -7.87
CA GLU A 185 18.43 7.34 -9.23
C GLU A 185 17.40 7.04 -10.32
N GLY A 186 16.54 6.03 -10.14
CA GLY A 186 15.43 5.72 -11.05
C GLY A 186 14.38 6.84 -11.14
N MET A 187 14.34 7.75 -10.16
CA MET A 187 13.43 8.89 -10.17
C MET A 187 13.98 10.13 -10.89
N PHE A 188 15.23 10.10 -11.37
CA PHE A 188 15.85 11.27 -12.03
C PHE A 188 15.09 11.73 -13.29
N ARG A 189 14.48 10.80 -14.03
CA ARG A 189 13.60 11.10 -15.17
C ARG A 189 12.33 11.85 -14.76
N LYS A 190 11.90 11.69 -13.49
CA LYS A 190 10.61 12.19 -12.97
C LYS A 190 10.72 13.44 -12.12
N ASP A 191 11.75 13.54 -11.30
CA ASP A 191 11.89 14.61 -10.31
C ASP A 191 13.33 15.10 -10.21
N ARG A 192 13.57 16.31 -10.76
CA ARG A 192 14.88 16.96 -10.69
C ARG A 192 15.35 17.24 -9.26
N LYS A 193 14.46 17.26 -8.27
CA LYS A 193 14.85 17.42 -6.86
C LYS A 193 15.63 16.21 -6.35
N MET A 194 15.40 15.01 -6.92
CA MET A 194 16.14 13.81 -6.56
C MET A 194 17.61 13.91 -6.95
N VAL A 195 17.91 14.56 -8.08
CA VAL A 195 19.30 14.82 -8.51
C VAL A 195 20.05 15.64 -7.46
N LYS A 196 19.43 16.70 -6.95
CA LYS A 196 20.03 17.54 -5.92
C LYS A 196 20.24 16.79 -4.60
N ALA A 197 19.26 16.00 -4.17
CA ALA A 197 19.37 15.20 -2.95
C ALA A 197 20.48 14.13 -3.07
N TRP A 198 20.64 13.55 -4.26
CA TRP A 198 21.73 12.63 -4.57
C TRP A 198 23.09 13.31 -4.46
N GLU A 199 23.25 14.53 -4.98
CA GLU A 199 24.49 15.31 -4.86
C GLU A 199 24.83 15.67 -3.40
N GLU A 200 23.83 15.84 -2.53
CA GLU A 200 24.02 16.20 -1.11
C GLU A 200 24.40 15.01 -0.21
N HIS A 201 23.83 13.84 -0.43
CA HIS A 201 23.99 12.69 0.47
C HIS A 201 24.71 11.49 -0.13
N GLY A 202 24.52 11.26 -1.43
CA GLY A 202 25.06 10.11 -2.15
C GLY A 202 24.54 8.73 -1.70
N PRO A 203 24.88 7.68 -2.45
CA PRO A 203 24.52 6.28 -2.14
C PRO A 203 25.08 5.75 -0.82
N GLU A 204 26.27 6.19 -0.39
CA GLU A 204 26.93 5.72 0.82
C GLU A 204 26.19 6.08 2.12
N PHE A 205 25.40 7.16 2.08
CA PHE A 205 24.53 7.53 3.19
C PHE A 205 23.37 6.54 3.33
N PHE A 206 22.71 6.23 2.22
CA PHE A 206 21.53 5.36 2.21
C PHE A 206 21.88 3.89 2.44
N SER A 207 22.99 3.39 1.86
CA SER A 207 23.41 1.99 2.06
C SER A 207 23.62 1.64 3.54
N LYS A 208 24.13 2.57 4.35
CA LYS A 208 24.26 2.37 5.81
C LYS A 208 22.91 2.22 6.51
N ILE A 209 21.93 3.04 6.11
CA ILE A 209 20.57 2.98 6.66
C ILE A 209 19.90 1.66 6.24
N GLN A 210 20.03 1.29 4.97
CA GLN A 210 19.48 0.07 4.40
C GLN A 210 20.01 -1.19 5.08
N ARG A 211 21.32 -1.25 5.34
CA ARG A 211 21.96 -2.31 6.14
C ARG A 211 21.39 -2.41 7.55
N GLY A 212 21.09 -1.27 8.20
CA GLY A 212 20.40 -1.28 9.48
C GLY A 212 18.97 -1.83 9.39
N ILE A 213 18.20 -1.37 8.41
CA ILE A 213 16.80 -1.77 8.21
C ILE A 213 16.68 -3.27 7.90
N ILE A 214 17.54 -3.80 7.01
CA ILE A 214 17.44 -5.20 6.58
C ILE A 214 17.74 -6.18 7.73
N LEU A 215 18.69 -5.87 8.61
CA LEU A 215 18.96 -6.67 9.81
C LEU A 215 17.82 -6.59 10.83
N GLN A 216 17.22 -5.40 11.00
CA GLN A 216 16.07 -5.22 11.89
C GLN A 216 14.85 -6.00 11.40
N ALA A 217 14.62 -6.00 10.09
CA ALA A 217 13.58 -6.82 9.46
C ALA A 217 13.85 -8.31 9.63
N ALA A 218 15.10 -8.77 9.44
CA ALA A 218 15.47 -10.17 9.64
C ALA A 218 15.13 -10.68 11.06
N ALA A 219 15.31 -9.84 12.08
CA ALA A 219 14.96 -10.16 13.47
C ALA A 219 13.43 -10.26 13.72
N MET A 220 12.62 -9.56 12.92
CA MET A 220 11.15 -9.60 13.02
C MET A 220 10.50 -10.69 12.15
N LEU A 221 11.27 -11.29 11.23
CA LEU A 221 10.79 -12.34 10.35
C LEU A 221 10.83 -13.71 11.05
N LYS A 222 9.73 -14.46 10.95
CA LYS A 222 9.66 -15.84 11.43
C LYS A 222 10.66 -16.75 10.71
N PRO A 223 11.15 -17.82 11.36
CA PRO A 223 11.78 -18.92 10.64
C PRO A 223 10.89 -19.43 9.49
N GLY A 224 11.49 -19.71 8.34
CA GLY A 224 10.77 -20.08 7.11
C GLY A 224 10.04 -18.93 6.38
N GLY A 225 9.93 -17.76 7.02
CA GLY A 225 9.30 -16.56 6.45
C GLY A 225 10.06 -15.97 5.26
N MET A 226 9.39 -15.10 4.50
CA MET A 226 9.97 -14.47 3.31
C MET A 226 10.08 -12.95 3.44
N MET A 227 11.16 -12.41 2.90
CA MET A 227 11.43 -10.98 2.88
C MET A 227 11.74 -10.54 1.47
N LEU A 228 11.06 -9.50 0.97
CA LEU A 228 11.41 -8.86 -0.28
C LEU A 228 12.04 -7.50 -0.01
N TYR A 229 13.29 -7.34 -0.44
CA TYR A 229 14.01 -6.08 -0.44
C TYR A 229 13.89 -5.41 -1.81
N SER A 230 13.61 -4.11 -1.84
CA SER A 230 13.59 -3.32 -3.07
C SER A 230 14.12 -1.91 -2.88
N THR A 231 14.65 -1.35 -3.97
CA THR A 231 15.03 0.07 -4.08
C THR A 231 14.59 0.60 -5.45
N CYS A 232 14.53 1.93 -5.59
CA CYS A 232 14.40 2.60 -6.89
C CYS A 232 15.72 3.26 -7.33
N THR A 233 16.85 2.64 -6.99
CA THR A 233 18.20 3.10 -7.36
C THR A 233 18.95 2.05 -8.18
N PHE A 234 19.98 2.47 -8.91
CA PHE A 234 20.81 1.57 -9.71
C PHE A 234 22.11 1.20 -9.00
N ASP A 235 22.44 1.90 -7.92
CA ASP A 235 23.67 1.75 -7.16
C ASP A 235 23.89 0.33 -6.59
N PRO A 236 25.00 -0.34 -6.95
CA PRO A 236 25.37 -1.63 -6.36
C PRO A 236 25.50 -1.64 -4.83
N THR A 237 25.91 -0.52 -4.23
CA THR A 237 26.11 -0.41 -2.77
C THR A 237 24.79 -0.47 -1.99
N GLU A 238 23.70 -0.05 -2.64
CA GLU A 238 22.35 -0.07 -2.09
C GLU A 238 21.58 -1.34 -2.48
N ASN A 239 22.06 -2.06 -3.50
CA ASN A 239 21.41 -3.22 -4.10
C ASN A 239 22.13 -4.51 -3.69
N GLU A 240 22.94 -5.12 -4.57
CA GLU A 240 23.57 -6.41 -4.34
C GLU A 240 24.45 -6.42 -3.10
N GLN A 241 25.18 -5.34 -2.80
CA GLN A 241 26.04 -5.29 -1.61
C GLN A 241 25.24 -5.20 -0.30
N THR A 242 24.01 -4.69 -0.33
CA THR A 242 23.10 -4.76 0.84
C THR A 242 22.63 -6.19 1.06
N ILE A 243 22.36 -6.92 -0.02
CA ILE A 243 21.97 -8.34 0.04
C ILE A 243 23.15 -9.20 0.52
N GLU A 244 24.34 -9.02 -0.05
CA GLU A 244 25.57 -9.68 0.41
C GLU A 244 25.81 -9.42 1.90
N TYR A 245 25.63 -8.18 2.36
CA TYR A 245 25.79 -7.85 3.76
C TYR A 245 24.80 -8.62 4.66
N LEU A 246 23.54 -8.77 4.26
CA LEU A 246 22.57 -9.60 4.99
C LEU A 246 23.05 -11.05 5.05
N LEU A 247 23.44 -11.65 3.93
CA LEU A 247 23.87 -13.06 3.86
C LEU A 247 25.12 -13.33 4.72
N GLN A 248 26.04 -12.36 4.80
CA GLN A 248 27.22 -12.45 5.68
C GLN A 248 26.86 -12.38 7.17
N GLN A 249 25.86 -11.57 7.55
CA GLN A 249 25.44 -11.42 8.95
C GLN A 249 24.45 -12.51 9.39
N HIS A 250 23.65 -13.03 8.45
CA HIS A 250 22.60 -14.01 8.66
C HIS A 250 22.68 -15.12 7.59
N PRO A 251 23.62 -16.07 7.73
CA PRO A 251 23.82 -17.16 6.77
C PRO A 251 22.62 -18.13 6.66
N GLU A 252 21.63 -18.03 7.55
CA GLU A 252 20.36 -18.74 7.43
C GLU A 252 19.46 -18.22 6.31
N PHE A 253 19.72 -17.03 5.77
CA PHE A 253 18.97 -16.49 4.64
C PHE A 253 19.49 -17.01 3.31
N HIS A 254 18.57 -17.23 2.37
CA HIS A 254 18.87 -17.66 1.01
C HIS A 254 18.07 -16.86 0.00
N ILE A 255 18.69 -16.50 -1.13
CA ILE A 255 18.03 -15.78 -2.23
C ILE A 255 17.11 -16.75 -2.98
N CYS A 256 15.83 -16.39 -3.08
CA CYS A 256 14.83 -17.11 -3.84
C CYS A 256 14.78 -16.62 -5.29
N GLN A 257 14.53 -17.54 -6.22
CA GLN A 257 14.27 -17.18 -7.61
C GLN A 257 12.94 -16.42 -7.70
N LEU A 258 12.99 -15.23 -8.29
CA LEU A 258 11.80 -14.47 -8.67
C LEU A 258 11.22 -15.01 -9.99
N GLU A 259 9.90 -14.94 -10.13
CA GLU A 259 9.25 -15.20 -11.42
C GLU A 259 9.81 -14.24 -12.49
N GLY A 260 10.28 -14.82 -13.59
CA GLY A 260 10.96 -14.10 -14.65
C GLY A 260 10.00 -13.31 -15.56
N TYR A 261 10.54 -12.27 -16.17
CA TYR A 261 9.93 -11.52 -17.27
C TYR A 261 11.04 -11.12 -18.24
N GLU A 262 10.77 -11.10 -19.55
CA GLU A 262 11.80 -10.86 -20.58
C GLU A 262 12.56 -9.53 -20.40
N GLY A 263 11.91 -8.51 -19.82
CA GLY A 263 12.54 -7.22 -19.53
C GLY A 263 13.36 -7.17 -18.24
N PHE A 264 13.28 -8.19 -17.38
CA PHE A 264 14.05 -8.24 -16.14
C PHE A 264 15.51 -8.62 -16.44
N ALA A 265 16.44 -7.82 -15.91
CA ALA A 265 17.84 -8.18 -15.86
C ALA A 265 18.14 -8.91 -14.55
N GLN A 266 19.12 -9.81 -14.58
CA GLN A 266 19.64 -10.45 -13.37
C GLN A 266 20.45 -9.44 -12.54
N GLY A 267 20.59 -9.70 -11.24
CA GLY A 267 21.60 -9.06 -10.42
C GLY A 267 23.02 -9.37 -10.89
N MET A 268 23.97 -8.58 -10.39
CA MET A 268 25.36 -8.58 -10.87
C MET A 268 26.32 -9.05 -9.77
N PRO A 269 26.64 -10.35 -9.62
CA PRO A 269 27.57 -10.81 -8.59
C PRO A 269 28.94 -10.11 -8.60
N GLU A 270 29.41 -9.70 -9.78
CA GLU A 270 30.72 -9.06 -9.96
C GLU A 270 30.87 -7.69 -9.28
N VAL A 271 29.76 -7.10 -8.79
CA VAL A 271 29.78 -5.83 -8.06
C VAL A 271 29.91 -6.01 -6.55
N THR A 272 30.00 -7.25 -6.07
CA THR A 272 30.12 -7.59 -4.65
C THR A 272 31.48 -8.24 -4.34
N GLU A 273 31.85 -8.32 -3.07
CA GLU A 273 33.18 -8.83 -2.68
C GLU A 273 33.28 -10.36 -2.84
N SER A 274 32.21 -11.07 -2.54
CA SER A 274 32.16 -12.53 -2.61
C SER A 274 31.97 -13.07 -4.03
N GLY A 275 31.36 -12.28 -4.92
CA GLY A 275 30.93 -12.76 -6.23
C GLY A 275 29.88 -13.87 -6.14
N GLU A 276 29.02 -13.88 -5.11
CA GLU A 276 28.06 -14.96 -4.89
C GLU A 276 27.09 -15.11 -6.06
N GLU A 277 27.15 -16.24 -6.74
CA GLU A 277 26.38 -16.51 -7.97
C GLU A 277 24.85 -16.46 -7.76
N THR A 278 24.36 -16.71 -6.54
CA THR A 278 22.94 -16.63 -6.19
C THR A 278 22.38 -15.22 -6.35
N LEU A 279 23.21 -14.17 -6.36
CA LEU A 279 22.80 -12.79 -6.63
C LEU A 279 22.19 -12.63 -8.03
N LYS A 280 22.47 -13.53 -8.97
CA LYS A 280 21.80 -13.57 -10.28
C LYS A 280 20.29 -13.84 -10.19
N ASN A 281 19.81 -14.37 -9.06
CA ASN A 281 18.39 -14.59 -8.80
C ASN A 281 17.67 -13.31 -8.34
N THR A 282 18.43 -12.25 -8.01
CA THR A 282 17.86 -10.90 -7.82
C THR A 282 17.54 -10.27 -9.17
N VAL A 283 16.65 -9.28 -9.17
CA VAL A 283 16.14 -8.64 -10.39
C VAL A 283 16.50 -7.17 -10.41
N ARG A 284 17.02 -6.72 -11.56
CA ARG A 284 17.16 -5.32 -11.93
C ARG A 284 16.18 -4.97 -13.03
N ILE A 285 15.45 -3.89 -12.84
CA ILE A 285 14.59 -3.25 -13.83
C ILE A 285 15.32 -2.02 -14.33
N TRP A 286 15.57 -1.99 -15.63
CA TRP A 286 16.27 -0.89 -16.30
C TRP A 286 15.31 -0.13 -17.24
N PRO A 287 15.31 1.21 -17.22
CA PRO A 287 14.37 2.00 -18.01
C PRO A 287 14.56 1.87 -19.53
N HIS A 288 15.75 1.50 -20.01
CA HIS A 288 16.00 1.25 -21.44
C HIS A 288 15.63 -0.16 -21.91
N ARG A 289 15.34 -1.08 -20.98
CA ARG A 289 14.94 -2.47 -21.29
C ARG A 289 13.44 -2.71 -21.16
N MET A 290 12.71 -1.81 -20.48
CA MET A 290 11.28 -1.95 -20.27
C MET A 290 10.58 -0.62 -19.98
N LYS A 291 9.26 -0.58 -20.21
CA LYS A 291 8.39 0.59 -20.01
C LYS A 291 8.16 0.88 -18.52
N GLY A 292 9.19 1.35 -17.82
CA GLY A 292 9.20 1.72 -16.41
C GLY A 292 10.41 2.58 -16.04
N GLU A 293 10.53 3.01 -14.78
CA GLU A 293 11.60 3.93 -14.38
C GLU A 293 12.87 3.25 -13.88
N GLY A 294 12.73 2.12 -13.20
CA GLY A 294 13.87 1.37 -12.66
C GLY A 294 13.67 0.96 -11.21
N HIS A 295 14.03 -0.28 -10.87
CA HIS A 295 13.93 -0.86 -9.53
C HIS A 295 14.95 -2.00 -9.38
N PHE A 296 15.33 -2.29 -8.14
CA PHE A 296 16.01 -3.53 -7.76
C PHE A 296 15.10 -4.35 -6.83
N LEU A 297 15.17 -5.67 -6.94
CA LEU A 297 14.39 -6.61 -6.13
C LEU A 297 15.23 -7.82 -5.72
N ALA A 298 15.17 -8.19 -4.46
CA ALA A 298 15.69 -9.45 -3.95
C ALA A 298 14.65 -10.11 -3.04
N LEU A 299 14.19 -11.31 -3.42
CA LEU A 299 13.33 -12.13 -2.58
C LEU A 299 14.21 -13.09 -1.79
N LEU A 300 14.06 -13.10 -0.47
CA LEU A 300 14.85 -13.91 0.45
C LEU A 300 13.93 -14.76 1.32
N ARG A 301 14.42 -15.93 1.73
CA ARG A 301 13.75 -16.79 2.70
C ARG A 301 14.68 -17.06 3.88
N LYS A 302 14.17 -16.89 5.09
CA LYS A 302 14.88 -17.27 6.32
C LYS A 302 14.83 -18.78 6.48
N GLY A 303 15.92 -19.39 6.97
CA GLY A 303 15.97 -20.82 7.27
C GLY A 303 14.85 -21.30 8.19
N GLU A 304 14.57 -22.59 8.15
CA GLU A 304 13.56 -23.23 8.99
C GLU A 304 14.18 -23.60 10.35
N GLU A 305 13.65 -23.02 11.41
CA GLU A 305 13.90 -23.38 12.81
C GLU A 305 12.55 -23.48 13.53
N GLU A 306 12.48 -24.09 14.71
CA GLU A 306 11.25 -24.12 15.50
C GLU A 306 10.78 -22.69 15.83
N ALA A 307 9.64 -22.29 15.25
CA ALA A 307 9.03 -21.01 15.52
C ALA A 307 8.65 -20.90 17.00
N ARG A 308 9.05 -19.80 17.65
CA ARG A 308 8.65 -19.53 19.03
C ARG A 308 7.16 -19.15 19.07
N GLU A 309 6.39 -19.78 19.95
CA GLU A 309 5.00 -19.39 20.17
C GLU A 309 4.94 -17.94 20.68
N ILE A 310 4.24 -17.10 19.91
CA ILE A 310 3.98 -15.72 20.28
C ILE A 310 2.80 -15.71 21.24
N ARG A 311 3.00 -15.14 22.42
CA ARG A 311 1.90 -14.91 23.37
C ARG A 311 0.98 -13.83 22.81
N SER A 312 -0.07 -14.24 22.09
CA SER A 312 -1.14 -13.33 21.67
C SER A 312 -1.83 -12.74 22.89
N VAL A 313 -2.05 -11.43 22.91
CA VAL A 313 -2.85 -10.81 23.97
C VAL A 313 -4.32 -10.99 23.62
N LYS A 314 -5.07 -11.68 24.49
CA LYS A 314 -6.53 -11.69 24.38
C LYS A 314 -7.06 -10.30 24.71
N THR A 315 -7.78 -9.69 23.78
CA THR A 315 -8.56 -8.48 24.06
C THR A 315 -9.62 -8.82 25.11
N GLY A 316 -9.74 -7.98 26.13
CA GLY A 316 -10.76 -8.14 27.17
C GLY A 316 -12.16 -7.97 26.57
N SER A 317 -13.17 -8.59 27.18
CA SER A 317 -14.56 -8.40 26.78
C SER A 317 -14.97 -6.94 26.98
N VAL A 318 -15.21 -6.21 25.90
CA VAL A 318 -15.72 -4.82 25.96
C VAL A 318 -17.25 -4.86 26.02
N LYS A 319 -17.86 -4.06 26.92
CA LYS A 319 -19.31 -3.88 26.93
C LYS A 319 -19.73 -3.15 25.65
N VAL A 320 -20.40 -3.87 24.76
CA VAL A 320 -20.90 -3.32 23.50
C VAL A 320 -22.04 -2.33 23.77
N ALA A 321 -21.95 -1.13 23.19
CA ALA A 321 -22.99 -0.11 23.31
C ALA A 321 -24.23 -0.50 22.48
N GLU A 322 -25.43 -0.24 23.01
CA GLU A 322 -26.69 -0.58 22.32
C GLU A 322 -26.80 0.13 20.98
N GLU A 323 -26.38 1.40 20.89
CA GLU A 323 -26.42 2.19 19.68
C GLU A 323 -25.54 1.63 18.56
N LEU A 324 -24.41 1.00 18.92
CA LEU A 324 -23.54 0.30 17.98
C LEU A 324 -24.26 -0.95 17.46
N THR A 325 -24.78 -1.80 18.36
CA THR A 325 -25.52 -3.00 17.96
C THR A 325 -26.73 -2.68 17.09
N GLN A 326 -27.45 -1.59 17.39
CA GLN A 326 -28.60 -1.13 16.62
C GLN A 326 -28.21 -0.74 15.20
N PHE A 327 -27.11 -0.01 15.02
CA PHE A 327 -26.60 0.34 13.70
C PHE A 327 -26.18 -0.91 12.91
N PHE A 328 -25.49 -1.85 13.56
CA PHE A 328 -25.00 -3.08 12.93
C PHE A 328 -26.11 -4.08 12.53
N ARG A 329 -27.36 -3.92 12.98
CA ARG A 329 -28.50 -4.70 12.44
C ARG A 329 -28.75 -4.49 10.95
N ALA A 330 -28.26 -3.36 10.41
CA ALA A 330 -28.35 -3.05 8.98
C ALA A 330 -27.09 -3.47 8.21
N VAL A 331 -26.08 -4.05 8.88
CA VAL A 331 -24.83 -4.51 8.28
C VAL A 331 -24.86 -6.03 8.22
N SER A 332 -24.48 -6.63 7.08
CA SER A 332 -24.52 -8.10 6.91
C SER A 332 -23.34 -8.84 7.54
N TRP A 333 -22.30 -8.13 7.96
CA TRP A 333 -21.07 -8.71 8.50
C TRP A 333 -21.31 -9.49 9.79
N GLU A 334 -20.71 -10.68 9.88
CA GLU A 334 -20.62 -11.45 11.11
C GLU A 334 -19.49 -10.91 11.98
N MET A 335 -19.86 -10.20 13.05
CA MET A 335 -18.91 -9.52 13.93
C MET A 335 -18.56 -10.38 15.15
N ASP A 336 -17.27 -10.62 15.38
CA ASP A 336 -16.78 -11.00 16.71
C ASP A 336 -16.61 -9.75 17.59
N TRP A 337 -17.57 -9.53 18.47
CA TRP A 337 -17.60 -8.38 19.36
C TRP A 337 -16.44 -8.33 20.37
N ASN A 338 -15.72 -9.44 20.59
CA ASN A 338 -14.55 -9.46 21.48
C ASN A 338 -13.32 -8.79 20.86
N ARG A 339 -13.33 -8.56 19.54
CA ARG A 339 -12.28 -7.84 18.80
C ARG A 339 -12.50 -6.33 18.78
N LEU A 340 -13.56 -5.83 19.44
CA LEU A 340 -13.75 -4.39 19.57
C LEU A 340 -12.76 -3.80 20.56
N ASP A 341 -12.16 -2.68 20.16
CA ASP A 341 -11.36 -1.83 21.02
C ASP A 341 -11.92 -0.41 21.02
N ILE A 342 -12.13 0.16 22.21
CA ILE A 342 -12.80 1.46 22.37
C ILE A 342 -11.86 2.43 23.07
N HIS A 343 -11.42 3.44 22.33
CA HIS A 343 -10.57 4.52 22.84
C HIS A 343 -11.33 5.84 22.83
N GLY A 344 -11.78 6.26 24.01
CA GLY A 344 -12.65 7.43 24.16
C GLY A 344 -14.00 7.19 23.47
N GLU A 345 -14.32 7.99 22.46
CA GLU A 345 -15.54 7.82 21.67
C GLU A 345 -15.33 6.91 20.44
N ARG A 346 -14.09 6.56 20.08
CA ARG A 346 -13.80 5.83 18.83
C ARG A 346 -13.89 4.33 19.05
N VAL A 347 -14.56 3.65 18.12
CA VAL A 347 -14.73 2.20 18.11
C VAL A 347 -13.90 1.61 16.97
N TYR A 348 -13.01 0.69 17.30
CA TYR A 348 -12.16 -0.02 16.35
C TYR A 348 -12.50 -1.50 16.31
N TYR A 349 -12.38 -2.11 15.15
CA TYR A 349 -12.39 -3.56 14.98
C TYR A 349 -10.96 -4.03 14.70
N MET A 350 -10.41 -4.80 15.64
CA MET A 350 -9.00 -5.14 15.67
C MET A 350 -8.70 -6.43 14.88
N PRO A 351 -7.55 -6.53 14.21
CA PRO A 351 -7.03 -7.82 13.71
C PRO A 351 -6.84 -8.84 14.84
N GLU A 352 -6.80 -10.11 14.47
CA GLU A 352 -6.54 -11.21 15.41
C GLU A 352 -5.04 -11.40 15.66
N GLU A 353 -4.71 -12.16 16.71
CA GLU A 353 -3.36 -12.62 17.03
C GLU A 353 -2.28 -11.54 17.19
N LEU A 354 -2.68 -10.33 17.58
CA LEU A 354 -1.77 -9.22 17.81
C LEU A 354 -0.87 -9.46 19.05
N PRO A 355 0.41 -9.06 19.01
CA PRO A 355 1.29 -9.13 20.17
C PRO A 355 0.96 -8.01 21.17
N GLU A 356 1.63 -8.00 22.32
CA GLU A 356 1.53 -6.87 23.25
C GLU A 356 2.21 -5.64 22.64
N MET A 357 1.45 -4.57 22.42
CA MET A 357 1.90 -3.36 21.72
C MET A 357 1.81 -2.10 22.57
N LYS A 358 1.88 -2.24 23.90
CA LYS A 358 1.79 -1.09 24.80
C LYS A 358 3.00 -0.16 24.63
N GLY A 359 2.77 1.09 24.25
CA GLY A 359 3.82 2.11 24.13
C GLY A 359 4.32 2.37 22.71
N ILE A 360 3.81 1.64 21.71
CA ILE A 360 4.06 1.92 20.30
C ILE A 360 3.20 3.10 19.80
N ARG A 361 3.73 3.91 18.89
CA ARG A 361 3.02 5.03 18.28
C ARG A 361 2.20 4.59 17.08
N PHE A 362 0.90 4.47 17.29
CA PHE A 362 -0.07 4.24 16.23
C PHE A 362 -0.62 5.54 15.64
N LEU A 363 -0.77 5.57 14.32
CA LEU A 363 -1.71 6.46 13.65
C LEU A 363 -3.11 5.84 13.61
N ARG A 364 -3.17 4.52 13.40
CA ARG A 364 -4.41 3.74 13.36
C ARG A 364 -4.17 2.29 13.79
N THR A 365 -5.13 1.76 14.53
CA THR A 365 -5.23 0.34 14.89
C THR A 365 -6.53 -0.23 14.37
N GLY A 366 -6.46 -1.27 13.56
CA GLY A 366 -7.62 -1.92 12.96
C GLY A 366 -8.50 -0.99 12.14
N LEU A 367 -9.72 -1.45 11.90
CA LEU A 367 -10.73 -0.67 11.20
C LEU A 367 -11.45 0.25 12.17
N LEU A 368 -11.35 1.57 11.96
CA LEU A 368 -12.22 2.52 12.66
C LEU A 368 -13.66 2.30 12.19
N LEU A 369 -14.53 1.73 13.02
CA LEU A 369 -15.94 1.55 12.71
C LEU A 369 -16.69 2.88 12.73
N GLY A 370 -16.40 3.73 13.72
CA GLY A 370 -17.10 4.98 13.93
C GLY A 370 -16.87 5.58 15.31
N GLU A 371 -17.73 6.51 15.68
CA GLU A 371 -17.69 7.21 16.96
C GLU A 371 -19.02 7.06 17.72
N LEU A 372 -18.93 6.67 19.00
CA LEU A 372 -20.01 6.70 19.97
C LEU A 372 -20.18 8.12 20.50
N LYS A 373 -21.18 8.83 19.99
CA LYS A 373 -21.62 10.12 20.50
C LYS A 373 -22.75 9.91 21.52
N LYS A 374 -23.14 10.99 22.22
CA LYS A 374 -24.26 10.97 23.18
C LYS A 374 -25.53 10.37 22.54
N LYS A 375 -25.88 9.15 22.94
CA LYS A 375 -27.05 8.37 22.48
C LYS A 375 -27.08 8.05 20.98
N ARG A 376 -25.93 8.01 20.29
CA ARG A 376 -25.88 7.58 18.88
C ARG A 376 -24.50 7.11 18.45
N PHE A 377 -24.48 6.21 17.48
CA PHE A 377 -23.28 5.85 16.73
C PHE A 377 -23.22 6.64 15.41
N GLU A 378 -22.05 7.19 15.08
CA GLU A 378 -21.75 7.80 13.79
C GLU A 378 -20.70 6.94 13.06
N PRO A 379 -21.03 6.29 11.92
CA PRO A 379 -20.09 5.43 11.21
C PRO A 379 -18.98 6.25 10.55
N SER A 380 -17.79 5.65 10.45
CA SER A 380 -16.62 6.31 9.91
C SER A 380 -16.53 6.20 8.38
N GLN A 381 -15.77 7.11 7.77
CA GLN A 381 -15.41 7.01 6.35
C GLN A 381 -14.65 5.71 6.05
N ALA A 382 -13.71 5.29 6.91
CA ALA A 382 -12.95 4.06 6.75
C ALA A 382 -13.86 2.82 6.69
N PHE A 383 -14.89 2.79 7.53
CA PHE A 383 -15.89 1.71 7.51
C PHE A 383 -16.70 1.70 6.21
N ALA A 384 -17.11 2.88 5.72
CA ALA A 384 -17.80 3.00 4.42
C ALA A 384 -16.99 2.37 3.29
N MET A 385 -15.68 2.62 3.28
CA MET A 385 -14.79 2.14 2.22
C MET A 385 -14.52 0.63 2.29
N CYS A 386 -14.81 -0.04 3.40
CA CYS A 386 -14.64 -1.48 3.53
C CYS A 386 -15.89 -2.27 3.11
N LEU A 387 -17.06 -1.62 3.06
CA LEU A 387 -18.32 -2.26 2.69
C LEU A 387 -18.42 -2.48 1.17
N LYS A 388 -19.23 -3.46 0.78
CA LYS A 388 -19.89 -3.53 -0.52
C LYS A 388 -21.30 -2.95 -0.41
N LYS A 389 -21.91 -2.56 -1.55
CA LYS A 389 -23.27 -2.00 -1.57
C LYS A 389 -24.30 -2.90 -0.88
N ASP A 390 -24.22 -4.20 -1.11
CA ASP A 390 -25.15 -5.21 -0.59
C ASP A 390 -24.87 -5.61 0.87
N GLU A 391 -23.75 -5.14 1.44
CA GLU A 391 -23.41 -5.40 2.85
C GLU A 391 -24.02 -4.39 3.83
N TYR A 392 -24.70 -3.36 3.31
CA TYR A 392 -25.48 -2.42 4.11
C TYR A 392 -26.89 -2.23 3.55
N MET A 393 -27.90 -2.31 4.43
CA MET A 393 -29.31 -2.33 4.04
C MET A 393 -29.79 -1.07 3.30
N TYR A 394 -29.25 0.11 3.64
CA TYR A 394 -29.73 1.39 3.13
C TYR A 394 -28.68 2.04 2.23
N THR A 395 -28.84 1.92 0.92
CA THR A 395 -27.89 2.47 -0.06
C THR A 395 -28.57 3.39 -1.06
N ILE A 396 -27.81 4.38 -1.54
CA ILE A 396 -28.15 5.18 -2.72
C ILE A 396 -26.99 5.00 -3.68
N SER A 397 -27.26 4.33 -4.81
CA SER A 397 -26.27 4.15 -5.86
C SER A 397 -26.61 5.02 -7.04
N LEU A 398 -25.68 5.91 -7.40
CA LEU A 398 -25.83 6.84 -8.49
C LEU A 398 -24.99 6.36 -9.68
N PRO A 399 -25.51 6.46 -10.92
CA PRO A 399 -24.68 6.30 -12.11
C PRO A 399 -23.50 7.28 -12.11
N LEU A 400 -22.36 6.89 -12.69
CA LEU A 400 -21.18 7.75 -12.82
C LEU A 400 -21.48 9.14 -13.42
N GLU A 401 -22.37 9.20 -14.40
CA GLU A 401 -22.75 10.42 -15.13
C GLU A 401 -23.69 11.33 -14.34
N ASP A 402 -24.21 10.89 -13.19
CA ASP A 402 -25.09 11.70 -12.36
C ASP A 402 -24.31 12.83 -11.65
N ASP A 403 -24.67 14.08 -11.92
CA ASP A 403 -24.05 15.27 -11.33
C ASP A 403 -24.02 15.24 -9.78
N ARG A 404 -24.94 14.50 -9.14
CA ARG A 404 -24.99 14.31 -7.69
C ARG A 404 -23.75 13.60 -7.15
N VAL A 405 -23.07 12.77 -7.94
CA VAL A 405 -21.80 12.12 -7.57
C VAL A 405 -20.74 13.17 -7.25
N ILE A 406 -20.53 14.12 -8.16
CA ILE A 406 -19.53 15.18 -7.98
C ILE A 406 -19.94 16.13 -6.86
N LYS A 407 -21.23 16.49 -6.75
CA LYS A 407 -21.75 17.30 -5.62
C LYS A 407 -21.47 16.62 -4.28
N TYR A 408 -21.75 15.33 -4.17
CA TYR A 408 -21.45 14.54 -2.97
C TYR A 408 -19.94 14.55 -2.66
N LEU A 409 -19.08 14.31 -3.65
CA LEU A 409 -17.62 14.32 -3.46
C LEU A 409 -17.07 15.70 -3.07
N LYS A 410 -17.72 16.79 -3.49
CA LYS A 410 -17.41 18.16 -3.03
C LYS A 410 -17.89 18.45 -1.60
N GLY A 411 -18.67 17.56 -1.00
CA GLY A 411 -19.21 17.72 0.34
C GLY A 411 -20.58 18.41 0.38
N GLU A 412 -21.25 18.56 -0.77
CA GLU A 412 -22.57 19.18 -0.88
C GLU A 412 -23.68 18.21 -0.45
N THR A 413 -24.78 18.77 0.04
CA THR A 413 -26.05 18.05 0.23
C THR A 413 -26.62 17.71 -1.15
N ILE A 414 -27.19 16.51 -1.28
CA ILE A 414 -27.84 16.07 -2.53
C ILE A 414 -29.31 15.75 -2.26
N ASP A 415 -30.17 16.10 -3.22
CA ASP A 415 -31.58 15.76 -3.19
C ASP A 415 -31.83 14.43 -3.95
N VAL A 416 -32.62 13.57 -3.33
CA VAL A 416 -32.84 12.16 -3.68
C VAL A 416 -34.31 11.75 -3.49
N ASP A 417 -35.23 12.72 -3.63
CA ASP A 417 -36.68 12.48 -3.61
C ASP A 417 -37.13 11.46 -4.68
N ASP A 418 -36.36 11.33 -5.76
CA ASP A 418 -36.54 10.36 -6.84
C ASP A 418 -36.10 8.94 -6.47
N LEU A 419 -35.28 8.77 -5.43
CA LEU A 419 -34.66 7.50 -5.05
C LEU A 419 -35.10 6.97 -3.67
N THR A 420 -35.77 7.80 -2.88
CA THR A 420 -36.12 7.46 -1.48
C THR A 420 -37.57 7.84 -1.15
N GLY A 421 -38.18 7.12 -0.21
CA GLY A 421 -39.52 7.47 0.27
C GLY A 421 -39.54 8.76 1.09
N PRO A 422 -40.65 9.53 1.07
CA PRO A 422 -40.74 10.86 1.70
C PRO A 422 -40.62 10.86 3.22
N LYS A 423 -40.70 9.69 3.87
CA LYS A 423 -40.57 9.51 5.33
C LYS A 423 -39.29 8.76 5.72
N GLU A 424 -38.47 8.38 4.75
CA GLU A 424 -37.21 7.70 5.02
C GLU A 424 -36.19 8.64 5.69
N LYS A 425 -35.41 8.07 6.59
CA LYS A 425 -34.41 8.77 7.39
C LYS A 425 -33.37 7.78 7.88
N GLY A 426 -32.14 8.27 8.08
CA GLY A 426 -31.08 7.45 8.66
C GLY A 426 -29.75 7.62 7.96
N TRP A 427 -28.86 6.68 8.20
CA TRP A 427 -27.59 6.59 7.51
C TRP A 427 -27.79 5.83 6.20
N TYR A 428 -27.27 6.38 5.10
CA TYR A 428 -27.25 5.74 3.80
C TYR A 428 -25.81 5.66 3.32
N LEU A 429 -25.44 4.50 2.79
CA LEU A 429 -24.19 4.34 2.06
C LEU A 429 -24.39 4.92 0.66
N ILE A 430 -23.58 5.92 0.31
CA ILE A 430 -23.63 6.57 -1.00
C ILE A 430 -22.61 5.89 -1.89
N CYS A 431 -23.06 5.43 -3.05
CA CYS A 431 -22.25 4.70 -4.03
C CYS A 431 -22.24 5.40 -5.39
N VAL A 432 -21.17 5.19 -6.16
CA VAL A 432 -21.11 5.42 -7.60
C VAL A 432 -20.98 4.07 -8.30
N ASP A 433 -21.88 3.77 -9.23
CA ASP A 433 -21.95 2.45 -9.91
C ASP A 433 -21.80 1.27 -8.95
N ASP A 434 -22.50 1.35 -7.81
CA ASP A 434 -22.51 0.36 -6.74
C ASP A 434 -21.23 0.27 -5.90
N PHE A 435 -20.20 1.07 -6.19
CA PHE A 435 -19.01 1.18 -5.36
C PHE A 435 -19.16 2.28 -4.29
N PRO A 436 -18.96 1.96 -3.00
CA PRO A 436 -19.13 2.94 -1.94
C PRO A 436 -18.15 4.11 -2.06
N LEU A 437 -18.70 5.31 -1.89
CA LEU A 437 -17.98 6.57 -1.74
C LEU A 437 -17.92 7.01 -0.28
N GLY A 438 -18.96 6.76 0.52
CA GLY A 438 -19.01 7.23 1.89
C GLY A 438 -20.42 7.27 2.47
N TRP A 439 -20.57 7.95 3.60
CA TRP A 439 -21.85 8.08 4.27
C TRP A 439 -22.61 9.35 3.90
N GLY A 440 -23.94 9.25 3.91
CA GLY A 440 -24.89 10.36 3.92
C GLY A 440 -25.92 10.16 5.01
N LYS A 441 -26.48 11.25 5.54
CA LYS A 441 -27.60 11.20 6.49
C LYS A 441 -28.87 11.72 5.84
N LEU A 442 -29.76 10.81 5.44
CA LEU A 442 -31.04 11.12 4.83
C LEU A 442 -32.01 11.72 5.87
N ASN A 443 -32.72 12.77 5.45
CA ASN A 443 -33.83 13.34 6.20
C ASN A 443 -34.87 13.95 5.24
N GLY A 444 -35.89 13.17 4.85
CA GLY A 444 -37.01 13.64 4.04
C GLY A 444 -36.56 14.15 2.67
N GLY A 445 -36.11 13.25 1.81
CA GLY A 445 -35.74 13.58 0.43
C GLY A 445 -34.33 14.14 0.22
N SER A 446 -33.71 14.65 1.28
CA SER A 446 -32.40 15.29 1.20
C SER A 446 -31.34 14.55 2.02
N VAL A 447 -30.17 14.32 1.43
CA VAL A 447 -29.04 13.63 2.06
C VAL A 447 -28.02 14.65 2.51
N LYS A 448 -27.92 14.82 3.83
CA LYS A 448 -26.84 15.61 4.43
C LYS A 448 -25.53 14.85 4.27
N ASN A 449 -24.58 15.48 3.59
CA ASN A 449 -23.26 14.93 3.34
C ASN A 449 -22.49 14.63 4.64
N LYS A 450 -21.91 13.43 4.71
CA LYS A 450 -21.03 12.99 5.80
C LYS A 450 -19.68 12.48 5.31
N TYR A 451 -19.35 12.79 4.05
CA TYR A 451 -18.05 12.51 3.45
C TYR A 451 -16.94 13.26 4.20
N LEU A 452 -15.81 12.58 4.40
CA LEU A 452 -14.72 13.10 5.22
C LEU A 452 -14.15 14.40 4.61
N PRO A 453 -14.14 15.53 5.33
CA PRO A 453 -13.77 16.82 4.73
C PRO A 453 -12.38 16.87 4.09
N GLY A 454 -11.40 16.16 4.65
CA GLY A 454 -10.04 16.08 4.10
C GLY A 454 -9.92 15.24 2.82
N TRP A 455 -10.98 14.57 2.39
CA TRP A 455 -11.01 13.75 1.17
C TRP A 455 -11.86 14.36 0.07
N ARG A 456 -12.50 15.51 0.33
CA ARG A 456 -13.37 16.18 -0.63
C ARG A 456 -12.64 16.48 -1.93
N TRP A 457 -13.38 16.37 -3.01
CA TRP A 457 -12.95 16.78 -4.34
C TRP A 457 -12.61 18.27 -4.32
N GLN A 458 -11.35 18.59 -4.59
CA GLN A 458 -10.89 19.97 -4.78
C GLN A 458 -10.79 20.22 -6.29
N SER A 459 -11.39 21.33 -6.74
CA SER A 459 -11.43 21.75 -8.15
C SER A 459 -10.04 21.97 -8.74
#